data_AF-A0AAV6R0I7-F1
#
_entry.id   AF-A0AAV6R0I7-F1
#
_cell.length_a   1.000
_cell.length_b   1.000
_cell.length_c   1.000
_cell.angle_alpha   90.00
_cell.angle_beta   90.00
_cell.angle_gamma   90.00
#
_symmetry.space_group_name_H-M   'P 1'
#
loop_
_entity.id
_entity.type
_entity.pdbx_description
1 polymer ?
#
loop_
_entity_poly.entity_id
_entity_poly.type
_entity_poly.pdbx_seq_one_letter_code
_entity_poly.pdbx_strand_id
1 'polypeptide(L)'
;MEDVWSVAVSVFQVWMFVVVFLIMLPAMFGLSLGVTSVYIQVLVKILKWATVRIQRGREEQPSVPVPLPNGIIERVGGSMEEEMTLTQRHSGSDIAGAEFSLSDALYFYKKGLESIADDQVTQRFSSEELASWNLLTRTNQNFHYISLRLTVIWGLGVFVRYGILFPFRITLAIIGLSWLIIGTTLIGYLPESSVKSWLSELIHLTCYRICARGLSATINYHHRENKPQKGGICVANHTTPIDIVILANDGCYAMVGQIHGGLMGVMQKSMVRSCPHVWFERSEMKDRHAVTSRLRDHVAAKTKLPILIFPEGQ
;
A
#
# COMPACT_ATOMS: atom_id res chain seq x y z
N MET A 1 -23.50 39.81 12.53
CA MET A 1 -22.18 39.16 12.74
C MET A 1 -22.24 38.15 13.88
N GLU A 2 -22.96 38.42 14.96
CA GLU A 2 -23.13 37.49 16.11
C GLU A 2 -23.80 36.17 15.71
N ASP A 3 -24.81 36.19 14.83
CA ASP A 3 -25.47 34.96 14.35
C ASP A 3 -24.53 34.03 13.57
N VAL A 4 -23.70 34.60 12.68
CA VAL A 4 -22.74 33.81 11.88
C VAL A 4 -21.67 33.17 12.77
N TRP A 5 -21.21 33.89 13.79
CA TRP A 5 -20.27 33.36 14.77
C TRP A 5 -20.89 32.22 15.60
N SER A 6 -22.15 32.38 16.04
CA SER A 6 -22.86 31.33 16.78
C SER A 6 -23.05 30.05 15.95
N VAL A 7 -23.37 30.20 14.66
CA VAL A 7 -23.49 29.08 13.73
C VAL A 7 -22.13 28.41 13.51
N ALA A 8 -21.06 29.19 13.31
CA ALA A 8 -19.71 28.65 13.13
C ALA A 8 -19.25 27.86 14.37
N VAL A 9 -19.49 28.37 15.57
CA VAL A 9 -19.17 27.69 16.83
C VAL A 9 -19.98 26.39 16.97
N SER A 10 -21.27 26.43 16.65
CA SER A 10 -22.13 25.24 16.72
C SER A 10 -21.68 24.15 15.73
N VAL A 11 -21.34 24.53 14.50
CA VAL A 11 -20.79 23.62 13.49
C VAL A 11 -19.46 23.02 13.95
N PHE A 12 -18.58 23.83 14.52
CA PHE A 12 -17.31 23.35 15.07
C PHE A 12 -17.52 22.37 16.23
N GLN A 13 -18.45 22.64 17.14
CA GLN A 13 -18.77 21.75 18.25
C GLN A 13 -19.30 20.40 17.76
N VAL A 14 -20.22 20.40 16.78
CA VAL A 14 -20.74 19.18 16.16
C VAL A 14 -19.60 18.42 15.46
N TRP A 15 -18.73 19.11 14.74
CA TRP A 15 -17.57 18.51 14.10
C TRP A 15 -16.62 17.86 15.12
N MET A 16 -16.29 18.55 16.20
CA MET A 16 -15.47 18.02 17.29
C MET A 16 -16.11 16.78 17.94
N PHE A 17 -17.43 16.81 18.16
CA PHE A 17 -18.16 15.67 18.68
C PHE A 17 -18.05 14.47 17.75
N VAL A 18 -18.26 14.66 16.44
CA VAL A 18 -18.09 13.61 15.43
C VAL A 18 -16.67 13.05 15.45
N VAL A 19 -15.64 13.90 15.48
CA VAL A 19 -14.24 13.46 15.52
C VAL A 19 -13.96 12.63 16.78
N VAL A 20 -14.38 13.10 17.95
CA VAL A 20 -14.11 12.39 19.21
C VAL A 20 -14.86 11.06 19.26
N PHE A 21 -16.16 11.07 19.01
CA PHE A 21 -17.01 9.89 19.25
C PHE A 21 -17.02 8.88 18.11
N LEU A 22 -16.90 9.31 16.87
CA LEU A 22 -16.95 8.40 15.71
C LEU A 22 -15.56 8.03 15.18
N ILE A 23 -14.52 8.82 15.47
CA ILE A 23 -13.17 8.55 14.96
C ILE A 23 -12.23 8.15 16.09
N MET A 24 -12.03 9.02 17.09
CA MET A 24 -11.03 8.85 18.14
C MET A 24 -11.37 7.69 19.08
N LEU A 25 -12.56 7.69 19.70
CA LEU A 25 -12.95 6.66 20.67
C LEU A 25 -12.91 5.23 20.09
N PRO A 26 -13.50 4.96 18.90
CA PRO A 26 -13.35 3.65 18.28
C PRO A 26 -11.90 3.31 17.94
N ALA A 27 -11.06 4.29 17.59
CA ALA A 27 -9.63 4.04 17.34
C ALA A 27 -8.87 3.69 18.62
N MET A 28 -9.12 4.38 19.73
CA MET A 28 -8.50 4.10 21.03
C MET A 28 -8.75 2.66 21.48
N PHE A 29 -10.00 2.20 21.39
CA PHE A 29 -10.38 0.84 21.81
C PHE A 29 -10.19 -0.23 20.73
N GLY A 30 -9.71 0.14 19.53
CA GLY A 30 -9.51 -0.81 18.42
C GLY A 30 -10.82 -1.33 17.83
N LEU A 31 -11.94 -0.67 18.10
CA LEU A 31 -13.26 -1.01 17.58
C LEU A 31 -13.38 -0.55 16.12
N SER A 32 -13.76 -1.46 15.23
CA SER A 32 -14.14 -1.12 13.86
C SER A 32 -15.65 -0.86 13.80
N LEU A 33 -16.06 0.27 13.22
CA LEU A 33 -17.47 0.58 12.98
C LEU A 33 -18.10 -0.29 11.87
N GLY A 34 -17.35 -1.19 11.24
CA GLY A 34 -17.85 -2.11 10.21
C GLY A 34 -18.15 -1.47 8.85
N VAL A 35 -18.11 -0.14 8.73
CA VAL A 35 -18.41 0.62 7.50
C VAL A 35 -17.62 0.09 6.29
N THR A 36 -16.31 -0.11 6.44
CA THR A 36 -15.45 -0.64 5.36
C THR A 36 -15.86 -2.06 4.95
N SER A 37 -16.24 -2.91 5.91
CA SER A 37 -16.67 -4.28 5.63
C SER A 37 -17.99 -4.28 4.85
N VAL A 38 -18.97 -3.49 5.28
CA VAL A 38 -20.26 -3.33 4.59
C VAL A 38 -20.04 -2.78 3.17
N TYR A 39 -19.20 -1.75 3.02
CA TYR A 39 -18.85 -1.19 1.72
C TYR A 39 -18.22 -2.24 0.80
N ILE A 40 -17.24 -3.03 1.28
CA ILE A 40 -16.61 -4.10 0.50
C ILE A 40 -17.64 -5.17 0.13
N GLN A 41 -18.51 -5.60 1.04
CA GLN A 41 -19.54 -6.60 0.76
C GLN A 41 -20.52 -6.13 -0.33
N VAL A 42 -21.00 -4.88 -0.24
CA VAL A 42 -21.87 -4.29 -1.25
C VAL A 42 -21.15 -4.19 -2.59
N LEU A 43 -19.90 -3.72 -2.59
CA LEU A 43 -19.10 -3.60 -3.80
C LEU A 43 -18.90 -4.97 -4.47
N VAL A 44 -18.50 -5.99 -3.72
CA VAL A 44 -18.32 -7.36 -4.23
C VAL A 44 -19.60 -7.91 -4.83
N LYS A 45 -20.77 -7.68 -4.20
CA LYS A 45 -22.07 -8.09 -4.77
C LYS A 45 -22.35 -7.41 -6.12
N ILE A 46 -22.10 -6.11 -6.23
CA ILE A 46 -22.27 -5.35 -7.47
C ILE A 46 -21.33 -5.87 -8.56
N LEU A 47 -20.05 -6.09 -8.23
CA LEU A 47 -19.04 -6.57 -9.17
C LEU A 47 -19.35 -8.00 -9.68
N LYS A 48 -19.77 -8.91 -8.79
CA LYS A 48 -20.21 -10.26 -9.17
C LYS A 48 -21.43 -10.22 -10.08
N TRP A 49 -22.44 -9.41 -9.75
CA TRP A 49 -23.61 -9.23 -10.61
C TRP A 49 -23.24 -8.68 -11.99
N ALA A 50 -22.35 -7.69 -12.04
CA ALA A 50 -21.86 -7.11 -13.30
C ALA A 50 -21.11 -8.15 -14.15
N THR A 51 -20.28 -8.98 -13.52
CA THR A 51 -19.52 -10.05 -14.18
C THR A 51 -20.45 -11.06 -14.86
N VAL A 52 -21.44 -11.59 -14.12
CA VAL A 52 -22.42 -12.55 -14.66
C VAL A 52 -23.19 -11.93 -15.84
N ARG A 53 -23.49 -10.63 -15.76
CA ARG A 53 -24.21 -9.94 -16.83
C ARG A 53 -23.37 -9.76 -18.09
N ILE A 54 -22.09 -9.44 -17.95
CA ILE A 54 -21.15 -9.35 -19.08
C ILE A 54 -21.00 -10.72 -19.74
N GLN A 55 -20.83 -11.78 -18.95
CA GLN A 55 -20.71 -13.16 -19.46
C GLN A 55 -21.95 -13.55 -20.28
N ARG A 56 -23.16 -13.30 -19.74
CA ARG A 56 -24.41 -13.57 -20.49
C ARG A 56 -24.50 -12.76 -21.79
N GLY A 57 -24.11 -11.49 -21.77
CA GLY A 57 -24.09 -10.66 -22.98
C GLY A 57 -23.11 -11.16 -24.05
N ARG A 58 -22.00 -11.79 -23.63
CA ARG A 58 -21.02 -12.43 -24.52
C ARG A 58 -21.51 -13.77 -25.08
N GLU A 59 -22.29 -14.53 -24.31
CA GLU A 59 -22.95 -15.75 -24.81
C GLU A 59 -24.04 -15.43 -25.85
N GLU A 60 -24.76 -14.31 -25.67
CA GLU A 60 -25.82 -13.84 -26.59
C GLU A 60 -25.25 -13.20 -27.89
N GLN A 61 -23.99 -12.78 -27.92
CA GLN A 61 -23.29 -12.28 -29.11
C GLN A 61 -21.98 -13.06 -29.34
N PRO A 62 -21.95 -14.08 -30.22
CA PRO A 62 -20.73 -14.82 -30.49
C PRO A 62 -19.80 -13.97 -31.36
N SER A 63 -19.10 -13.01 -30.76
CA SER A 63 -17.94 -12.39 -31.39
C SER A 63 -16.74 -13.33 -31.26
N VAL A 64 -16.04 -13.51 -32.38
CA VAL A 64 -14.79 -14.26 -32.59
C VAL A 64 -13.92 -14.31 -31.32
N PRO A 65 -13.37 -15.48 -30.93
CA PRO A 65 -12.45 -15.56 -29.80
C PRO A 65 -11.27 -14.65 -30.09
N VAL A 66 -11.17 -13.53 -29.36
CA VAL A 66 -9.90 -12.83 -29.23
C VAL A 66 -9.01 -13.78 -28.45
N PRO A 67 -7.93 -14.32 -29.03
CA PRO A 67 -7.00 -15.16 -28.28
C PRO A 67 -6.48 -14.28 -27.14
N LEU A 68 -6.60 -14.72 -25.89
CA LEU A 68 -5.74 -14.18 -24.85
C LEU A 68 -4.32 -14.65 -25.20
N PRO A 69 -3.37 -13.76 -25.53
CA PRO A 69 -1.99 -14.15 -25.47
C PRO A 69 -1.68 -14.32 -23.98
N ASN A 70 -1.53 -15.57 -23.52
CA ASN A 70 -1.12 -15.88 -22.15
C ASN A 70 0.37 -15.55 -21.89
N GLY A 71 0.88 -14.49 -22.52
CA GLY A 71 2.26 -14.04 -22.42
C GLY A 71 2.37 -12.59 -22.86
N ILE A 72 3.36 -11.89 -22.29
CA ILE A 72 3.74 -10.52 -22.71
C ILE A 72 4.22 -10.53 -24.18
N ILE A 73 4.61 -11.71 -24.69
CA ILE A 73 5.21 -11.93 -25.99
C ILE A 73 4.47 -13.04 -26.71
N GLU A 74 3.98 -12.76 -27.91
CA GLU A 74 3.39 -13.75 -28.81
C GLU A 74 4.51 -14.61 -29.41
N ARG A 75 4.61 -15.87 -28.96
CA ARG A 75 5.59 -16.82 -29.52
C ARG A 75 5.00 -17.48 -30.75
N VAL A 76 5.69 -17.32 -31.88
CA VAL A 76 5.49 -18.18 -33.05
C VAL A 76 6.14 -19.51 -32.68
N GLY A 77 5.33 -20.54 -32.39
CA GLY A 77 5.87 -21.87 -32.11
C GLY A 77 6.62 -22.41 -33.34
N GLY A 78 7.88 -22.81 -33.15
CA GLY A 78 8.74 -23.36 -34.20
C GLY A 78 10.10 -23.81 -33.66
N SER A 79 10.86 -24.55 -34.47
CA SER A 79 12.24 -24.89 -34.12
C SER A 79 13.16 -23.66 -34.24
N MET A 80 14.31 -23.66 -33.56
CA MET A 80 15.29 -22.56 -33.65
C MET A 80 15.72 -22.28 -35.10
N GLU A 81 15.87 -23.34 -35.90
CA GLU A 81 16.27 -23.25 -37.31
C GLU A 81 15.14 -22.62 -38.16
N GLU A 82 13.89 -22.92 -37.85
CA GLU A 82 12.72 -22.29 -38.51
C GLU A 82 12.62 -20.80 -38.18
N GLU A 83 12.78 -20.40 -36.92
CA GLU A 83 12.72 -18.98 -36.54
C GLU A 83 13.90 -18.15 -37.11
N MET A 84 15.09 -18.73 -37.16
CA MET A 84 16.27 -18.09 -37.75
C MET A 84 16.13 -17.94 -39.27
N THR A 85 15.66 -18.98 -39.96
CA THR A 85 15.40 -18.91 -41.42
C THR A 85 14.28 -17.93 -41.77
N LEU A 86 13.25 -17.80 -40.92
CA LEU A 86 12.22 -16.75 -41.07
C LEU A 86 12.81 -15.34 -40.91
N THR A 87 13.67 -15.14 -39.91
CA THR A 87 14.34 -13.84 -39.67
C THR A 87 15.22 -13.45 -40.86
N GLN A 88 15.96 -14.40 -41.44
CA GLN A 88 16.79 -14.21 -42.64
C GLN A 88 15.94 -13.91 -43.88
N ARG A 89 14.80 -14.60 -44.07
CA ARG A 89 13.84 -14.33 -45.15
C ARG A 89 13.27 -12.92 -45.09
N HIS A 90 12.94 -12.43 -43.89
CA HIS A 90 12.46 -11.06 -43.70
C HIS A 90 13.55 -10.01 -43.99
N SER A 91 14.83 -10.36 -43.84
CA SER A 91 15.97 -9.49 -44.14
C SER A 91 16.40 -9.52 -45.62
N GLY A 92 15.72 -10.30 -46.47
CA GLY A 92 15.97 -10.33 -47.92
C GLY A 92 17.28 -11.00 -48.35
N SER A 93 17.90 -11.84 -47.51
CA SER A 93 19.11 -12.58 -47.87
C SER A 93 18.75 -13.90 -48.59
N ASP A 94 19.28 -14.10 -49.80
CA ASP A 94 19.03 -15.29 -50.62
C ASP A 94 19.50 -16.59 -49.96
N ILE A 95 18.63 -17.60 -50.06
CA ILE A 95 18.74 -18.91 -49.44
C ILE A 95 19.69 -19.79 -50.28
N ALA A 96 21.01 -19.64 -50.10
CA ALA A 96 21.98 -20.58 -50.66
C ALA A 96 23.25 -20.64 -49.81
N GLY A 97 23.28 -21.59 -48.87
CA GLY A 97 24.44 -21.88 -48.01
C GLY A 97 24.31 -21.25 -46.64
N ALA A 98 24.29 -22.08 -45.60
CA ALA A 98 24.18 -21.68 -44.20
C ALA A 98 25.46 -21.00 -43.71
N GLU A 99 25.76 -19.80 -44.22
CA GLU A 99 26.80 -18.92 -43.70
C GLU A 99 26.22 -18.00 -42.65
N PHE A 100 26.98 -17.79 -41.57
CA PHE A 100 26.62 -16.91 -40.47
C PHE A 100 26.31 -15.48 -40.97
N SER A 101 25.13 -14.98 -40.64
CA SER A 101 24.73 -13.60 -40.91
C SER A 101 24.75 -12.78 -39.62
N LEU A 102 25.18 -11.51 -39.70
CA LEU A 102 25.10 -10.60 -38.55
C LEU A 102 23.66 -10.44 -38.02
N SER A 103 22.65 -10.69 -38.86
CA SER A 103 21.24 -10.70 -38.46
C SER A 103 20.90 -11.84 -37.48
N ASP A 104 21.68 -12.93 -37.46
CA ASP A 104 21.50 -14.05 -36.52
C ASP A 104 21.74 -13.61 -35.07
N ALA A 105 22.59 -12.59 -34.86
CA ALA A 105 22.80 -12.01 -33.54
C ALA A 105 21.53 -11.33 -32.99
N LEU A 106 20.68 -10.78 -33.86
CA LEU A 106 19.41 -10.16 -33.46
C LEU A 106 18.41 -11.21 -32.96
N TYR A 107 18.45 -12.42 -33.50
CA TYR A 107 17.65 -13.54 -32.98
C TYR A 107 18.03 -13.87 -31.53
N PHE A 108 19.33 -14.02 -31.23
CA PHE A 108 19.79 -14.29 -29.88
C PHE A 108 19.54 -13.12 -28.91
N TYR A 109 19.68 -11.87 -29.39
CA TYR A 109 19.32 -10.68 -28.62
C TYR A 109 17.83 -10.66 -28.28
N LYS A 110 16.96 -10.92 -29.26
CA LYS A 110 15.51 -11.06 -29.07
C LYS A 110 15.21 -12.17 -28.06
N LYS A 111 15.75 -13.38 -28.22
CA LYS A 111 15.55 -14.50 -27.28
C LYS A 111 16.08 -14.21 -25.88
N GLY A 112 17.19 -13.49 -25.76
CA GLY A 112 17.73 -13.02 -24.47
C GLY A 112 16.77 -12.06 -23.77
N LEU A 113 16.21 -11.08 -24.50
CA LEU A 113 15.20 -10.17 -23.96
C LEU A 113 13.89 -10.89 -23.63
N GLU A 114 13.43 -11.82 -24.47
CA GLU A 114 12.25 -12.67 -24.21
C GLU A 114 12.43 -13.47 -22.91
N SER A 115 13.62 -14.05 -22.70
CA SER A 115 13.99 -14.80 -21.48
C SER A 115 13.99 -13.92 -20.22
N ILE A 116 14.53 -12.70 -20.30
CA ILE A 116 14.53 -11.75 -19.17
C ILE A 116 13.10 -11.28 -18.85
N ALA A 117 12.29 -11.02 -19.88
CA ALA A 117 10.90 -10.60 -19.72
C ALA A 117 10.01 -11.71 -19.13
N ASP A 118 10.22 -12.96 -19.56
CA ASP A 118 9.50 -14.15 -19.08
C ASP A 118 10.18 -14.81 -17.86
N ASP A 119 11.12 -14.14 -17.20
CA ASP A 119 11.80 -14.72 -16.05
C ASP A 119 10.81 -15.14 -14.96
N GLN A 120 11.12 -16.25 -14.30
CA GLN A 120 10.26 -16.86 -13.30
C GLN A 120 9.98 -15.90 -12.13
N VAL A 121 10.91 -14.98 -11.81
CA VAL A 121 10.73 -13.98 -10.76
C VAL A 121 9.72 -12.93 -11.19
N THR A 122 9.87 -12.34 -12.38
CA THR A 122 8.96 -11.32 -12.92
C THR A 122 7.53 -11.86 -13.03
N GLN A 123 7.37 -13.12 -13.43
CA GLN A 123 6.07 -13.80 -13.48
C GLN A 123 5.44 -13.99 -12.09
N ARG A 124 6.19 -13.99 -10.99
CA ARG A 124 5.57 -13.96 -9.63
C ARG A 124 5.02 -12.59 -9.26
N PHE A 125 5.46 -11.54 -9.95
CA PHE A 125 4.97 -10.17 -9.79
C PHE A 125 3.93 -9.78 -10.84
N SER A 126 3.62 -10.66 -11.81
CA SER A 126 2.52 -10.44 -12.73
C SER A 126 1.20 -10.44 -11.93
N SER A 127 0.40 -9.39 -12.13
CA SER A 127 -0.83 -9.21 -11.38
C SER A 127 -1.83 -10.28 -11.83
N GLU A 128 -2.38 -11.04 -10.89
CA GLU A 128 -3.46 -11.97 -11.19
C GLU A 128 -4.65 -11.18 -11.76
N GLU A 129 -5.02 -11.48 -13.02
CA GLU A 129 -6.20 -10.88 -13.62
C GLU A 129 -7.43 -11.37 -12.87
N LEU A 130 -8.06 -10.45 -12.12
CA LEU A 130 -9.26 -10.75 -11.35
C LEU A 130 -10.34 -11.36 -12.26
N ALA A 131 -10.77 -12.58 -11.95
CA ALA A 131 -11.83 -13.29 -12.68
C ALA A 131 -13.19 -12.53 -12.72
N SER A 132 -13.35 -11.49 -11.90
CA SER A 132 -14.54 -10.65 -11.85
C SER A 132 -14.29 -9.25 -12.41
N TRP A 133 -15.25 -8.73 -13.18
CA TRP A 133 -15.28 -7.34 -13.62
C TRP A 133 -15.19 -6.40 -12.42
N ASN A 134 -14.30 -5.43 -12.50
CA ASN A 134 -14.15 -4.39 -11.49
C ASN A 134 -14.18 -3.00 -12.13
N LEU A 135 -14.27 -1.96 -11.29
CA LEU A 135 -14.38 -0.57 -11.75
C LEU A 135 -13.12 -0.06 -12.49
N LEU A 136 -11.99 -0.76 -12.37
CA LEU A 136 -10.72 -0.47 -13.07
C LEU A 136 -10.58 -1.30 -14.37
N THR A 137 -11.31 -2.42 -14.50
CA THR A 137 -11.30 -3.23 -15.73
C THR A 137 -11.82 -2.45 -16.94
N ARG A 138 -12.65 -1.42 -16.74
CA ARG A 138 -13.16 -0.59 -17.85
C ARG A 138 -12.09 0.30 -18.50
N THR A 139 -10.96 0.56 -17.84
CA THR A 139 -9.80 1.23 -18.47
C THR A 139 -8.90 0.25 -19.24
N ASN A 140 -9.20 -1.06 -19.20
CA ASN A 140 -8.55 -2.05 -20.04
C ASN A 140 -9.19 -2.05 -21.44
N GLN A 141 -8.36 -1.94 -22.48
CA GLN A 141 -8.78 -1.81 -23.88
C GLN A 141 -9.60 -3.00 -24.40
N ASN A 142 -9.64 -4.14 -23.70
CA ASN A 142 -10.33 -5.34 -24.17
C ASN A 142 -11.86 -5.34 -23.95
N PHE A 143 -12.43 -4.33 -23.30
CA PHE A 143 -13.88 -4.25 -23.00
C PHE A 143 -14.55 -3.07 -23.71
N HIS A 144 -14.42 -3.01 -25.04
CA HIS A 144 -14.84 -1.85 -25.82
C HIS A 144 -16.37 -1.67 -26.00
N TYR A 145 -17.19 -2.66 -25.64
CA TYR A 145 -18.66 -2.55 -25.74
C TYR A 145 -19.36 -3.16 -24.53
N ILE A 146 -19.72 -2.29 -23.57
CA ILE A 146 -20.52 -2.67 -22.41
C ILE A 146 -21.77 -1.80 -22.37
N SER A 147 -22.91 -2.43 -22.02
CA SER A 147 -24.23 -1.79 -21.90
C SER A 147 -24.23 -0.47 -21.11
N LEU A 148 -25.08 0.49 -21.52
CA LEU A 148 -25.27 1.79 -20.86
C LEU A 148 -25.48 1.69 -19.34
N ARG A 149 -26.15 0.64 -18.86
CA ARG A 149 -26.38 0.38 -17.43
C ARG A 149 -25.08 0.19 -16.65
N LEU A 150 -24.11 -0.54 -17.20
CA LEU A 150 -22.81 -0.72 -16.54
C LEU A 150 -21.97 0.56 -16.57
N THR A 151 -22.11 1.37 -17.62
CA THR A 151 -21.49 2.70 -17.70
C THR A 151 -22.03 3.62 -16.62
N VAL A 152 -23.34 3.60 -16.34
CA VAL A 152 -23.94 4.35 -15.23
C VAL A 152 -23.39 3.86 -13.88
N ILE A 153 -23.33 2.55 -13.65
CA ILE A 153 -22.75 1.99 -12.40
C ILE A 153 -21.28 2.37 -12.25
N TRP A 154 -20.52 2.35 -13.34
CA TRP A 154 -19.13 2.80 -13.33
C TRP A 154 -19.03 4.29 -12.97
N GLY A 155 -19.84 5.14 -13.60
CA GLY A 155 -19.84 6.59 -13.35
C GLY A 155 -20.20 6.91 -11.90
N LEU A 156 -21.22 6.23 -11.36
CA LEU A 156 -21.57 6.31 -9.94
C LEU A 156 -20.41 5.84 -9.06
N GLY A 157 -19.74 4.74 -9.41
CA GLY A 157 -18.57 4.24 -8.70
C GLY A 157 -17.41 5.24 -8.65
N VAL A 158 -17.14 5.93 -9.76
CA VAL A 158 -16.15 7.02 -9.84
C VAL A 158 -16.56 8.18 -8.94
N PHE A 159 -17.82 8.64 -9.03
CA PHE A 159 -18.33 9.71 -8.20
C PHE A 159 -18.20 9.39 -6.70
N VAL A 160 -18.64 8.20 -6.27
CA VAL A 160 -18.53 7.78 -4.86
C VAL A 160 -17.06 7.70 -4.42
N ARG A 161 -16.18 7.15 -5.25
CA ARG A 161 -14.75 7.00 -4.92
C ARG A 161 -14.05 8.35 -4.77
N TYR A 162 -14.19 9.24 -5.74
CA TYR A 162 -13.40 10.48 -5.79
C TYR A 162 -14.13 11.69 -5.20
N GLY A 163 -15.46 11.72 -5.22
CA GLY A 163 -16.27 12.80 -4.66
C GLY A 163 -16.57 12.64 -3.18
N ILE A 164 -16.63 11.40 -2.66
CA ILE A 164 -17.03 11.13 -1.27
C ILE A 164 -15.91 10.44 -0.50
N LEU A 165 -15.46 9.27 -0.95
CA LEU A 165 -14.52 8.45 -0.18
C LEU A 165 -13.12 9.08 -0.12
N PHE A 166 -12.60 9.63 -1.22
CA PHE A 166 -11.27 10.21 -1.26
C PHE A 166 -11.11 11.45 -0.36
N PRO A 167 -12.02 12.46 -0.40
CA PRO A 167 -11.98 13.57 0.55
C PRO A 167 -12.06 13.09 2.01
N PHE A 168 -12.96 12.13 2.30
CA PHE A 168 -13.08 11.55 3.64
C PHE A 168 -11.77 10.90 4.12
N ARG A 169 -11.08 10.15 3.23
CA ARG A 169 -9.77 9.55 3.52
C ARG A 169 -8.69 10.60 3.81
N ILE A 170 -8.67 11.69 3.04
CA ILE A 170 -7.76 12.81 3.30
C ILE A 170 -8.04 13.42 4.67
N THR A 171 -9.30 13.67 5.02
CA THR A 171 -9.67 14.21 6.32
C THR A 171 -9.20 13.30 7.46
N LEU A 172 -9.40 11.98 7.34
CA LEU A 172 -8.90 11.02 8.34
C LEU A 172 -7.37 11.05 8.45
N ALA A 173 -6.65 11.11 7.33
CA ALA A 173 -5.19 11.20 7.33
C ALA A 173 -4.71 12.49 8.03
N ILE A 174 -5.35 13.63 7.75
CA ILE A 174 -5.02 14.91 8.39
C ILE A 174 -5.31 14.84 9.90
N ILE A 175 -6.44 14.28 10.32
CA ILE A 175 -6.77 14.11 11.75
C ILE A 175 -5.75 13.21 12.43
N GLY A 176 -5.42 12.06 11.82
CA GLY A 176 -4.46 11.10 12.39
C GLY A 176 -3.05 11.68 12.53
N LEU A 177 -2.56 12.38 11.50
CA LEU A 177 -1.23 13.01 11.51
C LEU A 177 -1.15 14.22 12.45
N SER A 178 -2.18 15.08 12.45
CA SER A 178 -2.22 16.24 13.35
C SER A 178 -2.31 15.81 14.81
N TRP A 179 -3.15 14.82 15.13
CA TRP A 179 -3.24 14.28 16.49
C TRP A 179 -1.96 13.57 16.93
N LEU A 180 -1.24 12.91 16.01
CA LEU A 180 0.07 12.36 16.31
C LEU A 180 1.04 13.46 16.74
N ILE A 181 1.21 14.51 15.92
CA ILE A 181 2.15 15.60 16.20
C ILE A 181 1.79 16.34 17.50
N ILE A 182 0.51 16.69 17.67
CA ILE A 182 0.03 17.43 18.83
C ILE A 182 0.13 16.55 20.08
N GLY A 183 -0.39 15.33 20.02
CA GLY A 183 -0.44 14.40 21.15
C GLY A 183 0.94 14.02 21.66
N THR A 184 1.87 13.65 20.78
CA THR A 184 3.24 13.30 21.18
C THR A 184 4.01 14.51 21.71
N THR A 185 3.75 15.70 21.16
CA THR A 185 4.33 16.95 21.67
C THR A 185 3.83 17.26 23.08
N LEU A 186 2.52 17.14 23.32
CA LEU A 186 1.92 17.37 24.64
C LEU A 186 2.43 16.37 25.69
N ILE A 187 2.48 15.07 25.35
CA ILE A 187 3.05 14.05 26.22
C ILE A 187 4.54 14.31 26.50
N GLY A 188 5.25 14.89 25.55
CA GLY A 188 6.66 15.26 25.70
C GLY A 188 6.95 16.20 26.87
N TYR A 189 5.97 17.02 27.27
CA TYR A 189 6.10 17.91 28.42
C TYR A 189 5.87 17.22 29.76
N LEU A 190 5.38 15.97 29.78
CA LEU A 190 5.17 15.20 31.00
C LEU A 190 6.47 14.59 31.52
N PRO A 191 6.64 14.48 32.85
CA PRO A 191 7.78 13.80 33.46
C PRO A 191 7.76 12.29 33.15
N GLU A 192 8.95 11.69 33.08
CA GLU A 192 9.10 10.25 32.88
C GLU A 192 8.39 9.46 33.98
N SER A 193 7.36 8.72 33.58
CA SER A 193 6.48 7.97 34.47
C SER A 193 5.78 6.85 33.70
N SER A 194 5.27 5.85 34.41
CA SER A 194 4.47 4.78 33.80
C SER A 194 3.22 5.33 33.11
N VAL A 195 2.63 6.41 33.63
CA VAL A 195 1.47 7.08 33.03
C VAL A 195 1.85 7.74 31.70
N LYS A 196 3.01 8.41 31.63
CA LYS A 196 3.54 8.96 30.37
C LYS A 196 3.72 7.87 29.32
N SER A 197 4.33 6.74 29.69
CA SER A 197 4.52 5.60 28.77
C SER A 197 3.19 5.05 28.27
N TRP A 198 2.23 4.83 29.17
CA TRP A 198 0.90 4.33 28.80
C TRP A 198 0.16 5.30 27.87
N LEU A 199 0.18 6.59 28.18
CA LEU A 199 -0.47 7.62 27.38
C LEU A 199 0.20 7.76 26.00
N SER A 200 1.53 7.65 25.94
CA SER A 200 2.30 7.61 24.69
C SER A 200 1.90 6.44 23.82
N GLU A 201 1.82 5.23 24.38
CA GLU A 201 1.37 4.05 23.64
C GLU A 201 -0.08 4.21 23.14
N LEU A 202 -0.97 4.73 23.98
CA LEU A 202 -2.36 4.98 23.62
C LEU A 202 -2.51 5.99 22.47
N ILE A 203 -1.81 7.13 22.53
CA ILE A 203 -1.87 8.15 21.47
C ILE A 203 -1.30 7.59 20.17
N HIS A 204 -0.14 6.94 20.19
CA HIS A 204 0.43 6.35 18.98
C HIS A 204 -0.51 5.32 18.35
N LEU A 205 -1.02 4.36 19.12
CA LEU A 205 -1.96 3.35 18.61
C LEU A 205 -3.20 3.99 18.00
N THR A 206 -3.77 4.99 18.67
CA THR A 206 -4.94 5.71 18.19
C THR A 206 -4.67 6.39 16.85
N CYS A 207 -3.57 7.12 16.74
CA CYS A 207 -3.17 7.81 15.51
C CYS A 207 -2.92 6.82 14.36
N TYR A 208 -2.15 5.76 14.59
CA TYR A 208 -1.86 4.78 13.55
C TYR A 208 -3.12 4.04 13.07
N ARG A 209 -4.07 3.77 13.97
CA ARG A 209 -5.38 3.21 13.61
C ARG A 209 -6.21 4.17 12.78
N ILE A 210 -6.20 5.47 13.10
CA ILE A 210 -6.88 6.49 12.28
C ILE A 210 -6.22 6.60 10.90
N CYS A 211 -4.90 6.65 10.83
CA CYS A 211 -4.17 6.68 9.56
C CYS A 211 -4.44 5.44 8.71
N ALA A 212 -4.43 4.24 9.29
CA ALA A 212 -4.77 3.00 8.58
C ALA A 212 -6.22 3.00 8.06
N ARG A 213 -7.17 3.54 8.83
CA ARG A 213 -8.55 3.74 8.35
C ARG A 213 -8.62 4.74 7.21
N GLY A 214 -7.82 5.81 7.25
CA GLY A 214 -7.65 6.76 6.13
C GLY A 214 -7.13 6.09 4.85
N LEU A 215 -6.26 5.09 4.99
CA LEU A 215 -5.81 4.25 3.87
C LEU A 215 -6.84 3.19 3.45
N SER A 216 -7.95 3.05 4.18
CA SER A 216 -8.91 1.94 4.05
C SER A 216 -8.27 0.56 4.18
N ALA A 217 -7.21 0.47 5.00
CA ALA A 217 -6.52 -0.78 5.25
C ALA A 217 -7.41 -1.72 6.07
N THR A 218 -7.51 -2.97 5.63
CA THR A 218 -8.10 -4.08 6.41
C THR A 218 -6.95 -5.01 6.78
N ILE A 219 -6.57 -5.00 8.06
CA ILE A 219 -5.35 -5.66 8.54
C ILE A 219 -5.76 -6.90 9.33
N ASN A 220 -5.25 -8.05 8.92
CA ASN A 220 -5.42 -9.32 9.62
C ASN A 220 -4.08 -9.73 10.24
N TYR A 221 -4.10 -10.00 11.54
CA TYR A 221 -2.92 -10.46 12.27
C TYR A 221 -3.04 -11.96 12.52
N HIS A 222 -1.99 -12.69 12.15
CA HIS A 222 -1.85 -14.13 12.38
C HIS A 222 -0.79 -14.37 13.46
N HIS A 223 -0.93 -15.44 14.23
CA HIS A 223 0.01 -15.83 15.30
C HIS A 223 0.29 -14.70 16.31
N ARG A 224 -0.78 -14.13 16.87
CA ARG A 224 -0.71 -12.97 17.79
C ARG A 224 0.10 -13.25 19.06
N GLU A 225 0.22 -14.51 19.44
CA GLU A 225 1.08 -15.00 20.52
C GLU A 225 2.57 -14.67 20.32
N ASN A 226 3.02 -14.54 19.07
CA ASN A 226 4.42 -14.26 18.72
C ASN A 226 4.74 -12.76 18.64
N LYS A 227 3.84 -11.91 19.14
CA LYS A 227 4.02 -10.46 19.06
C LYS A 227 5.25 -9.99 19.85
N PRO A 228 6.07 -9.08 19.28
CA PRO A 228 7.25 -8.56 19.95
C PRO A 228 6.92 -7.92 21.30
N GLN A 229 7.63 -8.35 22.34
CA GLN A 229 7.51 -7.84 23.70
C GLN A 229 8.44 -6.64 23.93
N LYS A 230 8.21 -5.87 25.01
CA LYS A 230 9.10 -4.78 25.42
C LYS A 230 10.54 -5.29 25.59
N GLY A 231 11.51 -4.50 25.12
CA GLY A 231 12.91 -4.91 25.02
C GLY A 231 13.22 -5.99 23.98
N GLY A 232 12.30 -6.25 23.05
CA GLY A 232 12.49 -7.15 21.90
C GLY A 232 12.81 -6.44 20.59
N ILE A 233 12.88 -7.21 19.51
CA ILE A 233 13.13 -6.72 18.14
C ILE A 233 12.05 -7.31 17.21
N CYS A 234 11.47 -6.46 16.38
CA CYS A 234 10.58 -6.78 15.28
C CYS A 234 11.34 -6.54 13.97
N VAL A 235 11.39 -7.55 13.11
CA VAL A 235 12.02 -7.44 11.79
C VAL A 235 10.93 -7.59 10.74
N ALA A 236 10.87 -6.66 9.80
CA ALA A 236 9.90 -6.67 8.71
C ALA A 236 10.57 -6.23 7.40
N ASN A 237 10.00 -6.65 6.28
CA ASN A 237 10.36 -6.13 4.96
C ASN A 237 9.88 -4.68 4.80
N HIS A 238 10.52 -3.91 3.92
CA HIS A 238 10.21 -2.49 3.74
C HIS A 238 9.88 -2.14 2.29
N THR A 239 8.74 -1.51 2.08
CA THR A 239 8.32 -0.95 0.80
C THR A 239 8.14 0.55 0.92
N THR A 240 7.46 1.05 1.97
CA THR A 240 7.18 2.48 2.14
C THR A 240 7.01 2.87 3.61
N PRO A 241 7.02 4.17 3.96
CA PRO A 241 6.67 4.62 5.31
C PRO A 241 5.28 4.17 5.82
N ILE A 242 4.39 3.74 4.93
CA ILE A 242 3.08 3.19 5.29
C ILE A 242 3.22 1.89 6.09
N ASP A 243 4.31 1.13 5.92
CA ASP A 243 4.54 -0.14 6.63
C ASP A 243 4.53 0.07 8.14
N ILE A 244 5.07 1.19 8.60
CA ILE A 244 5.06 1.59 10.02
C ILE A 244 3.62 1.77 10.49
N VAL A 245 2.78 2.45 9.71
CA VAL A 245 1.36 2.65 10.04
C VAL A 245 0.67 1.30 10.17
N ILE A 246 0.90 0.37 9.24
CA ILE A 246 0.26 -0.96 9.23
C ILE A 246 0.72 -1.81 10.42
N LEU A 247 2.03 -1.86 10.68
CA LEU A 247 2.58 -2.65 11.79
C LEU A 247 2.17 -2.07 13.14
N ALA A 248 2.17 -0.74 13.28
CA ALA A 248 1.89 -0.06 14.53
C ALA A 248 0.38 0.05 14.89
N ASN A 249 -0.50 -0.69 14.20
CA ASN A 249 -1.94 -0.74 14.48
C ASN A 249 -2.32 -1.64 15.66
N ASP A 250 -1.54 -2.71 15.88
CA ASP A 250 -1.79 -3.66 16.97
C ASP A 250 -0.82 -3.45 18.14
N GLY A 251 0.36 -2.86 17.95
CA GLY A 251 1.30 -2.54 19.03
C GLY A 251 2.20 -1.35 18.71
N CYS A 252 2.84 -0.77 19.73
CA CYS A 252 3.79 0.33 19.53
C CYS A 252 5.22 -0.19 19.37
N TYR A 253 5.99 0.48 18.52
CA TYR A 253 7.39 0.15 18.23
C TYR A 253 8.27 1.38 18.36
N ALA A 254 9.47 1.19 18.90
CA ALA A 254 10.55 2.14 18.71
C ALA A 254 11.07 1.98 17.28
N MET A 255 11.14 3.09 16.55
CA MET A 255 11.51 3.04 15.12
C MET A 255 12.98 3.34 14.98
N VAL A 256 13.58 2.73 13.96
CA VAL A 256 14.95 3.00 13.54
C VAL A 256 14.92 3.55 12.13
N GLY A 257 15.61 4.66 11.89
CA GLY A 257 15.71 5.20 10.53
C GLY A 257 16.60 6.43 10.43
N GLN A 258 16.68 6.97 9.22
CA GLN A 258 17.41 8.21 8.96
C GLN A 258 16.60 9.44 9.38
N ILE A 259 17.29 10.50 9.79
CA ILE A 259 16.67 11.82 9.99
C ILE A 259 16.26 12.39 8.64
N HIS A 260 14.99 12.78 8.52
CA HIS A 260 14.42 13.40 7.33
C HIS A 260 14.11 14.88 7.58
N GLY A 261 14.09 15.67 6.51
CA GLY A 261 13.60 17.05 6.52
C GLY A 261 12.08 17.16 6.30
N GLY A 262 11.59 18.39 6.15
CA GLY A 262 10.20 18.65 5.79
C GLY A 262 9.18 18.13 6.81
N LEU A 263 8.01 17.71 6.32
CA LEU A 263 6.92 17.18 7.15
C LEU A 263 7.35 15.94 7.96
N MET A 264 8.10 15.03 7.33
CA MET A 264 8.59 13.82 7.99
C MET A 264 9.52 14.16 9.16
N GLY A 265 10.39 15.17 9.00
CA GLY A 265 11.23 15.66 10.10
C GLY A 265 10.44 16.24 11.27
N VAL A 266 9.34 16.96 11.00
CA VAL A 266 8.43 17.47 12.05
C VAL A 266 7.79 16.30 12.80
N MET A 267 7.30 15.28 12.09
CA MET A 267 6.76 14.07 12.69
C MET A 267 7.81 13.36 13.55
N GLN A 268 8.99 13.06 13.00
CA GLN A 268 10.09 12.42 13.74
C GLN A 268 10.43 13.18 15.02
N LYS A 269 10.60 14.51 14.93
CA LYS A 269 10.92 15.37 16.08
C LYS A 269 9.81 15.34 17.14
N SER A 270 8.54 15.33 16.73
CA SER A 270 7.42 15.25 17.66
C SER A 270 7.34 13.89 18.35
N MET A 271 7.62 12.79 17.64
CA MET A 271 7.47 11.43 18.15
C MET A 271 8.56 11.09 19.18
N VAL A 272 9.81 11.54 18.94
CA VAL A 272 10.95 11.36 19.87
C VAL A 272 10.68 11.92 21.26
N ARG A 273 9.85 12.96 21.36
CA ARG A 273 9.50 13.57 22.66
C ARG A 273 8.68 12.65 23.56
N SER A 274 7.95 11.71 22.97
CA SER A 274 7.01 10.83 23.67
C SER A 274 7.48 9.37 23.75
N CYS A 275 8.37 8.96 22.85
CA CYS A 275 8.90 7.61 22.77
C CYS A 275 10.36 7.66 22.28
N PRO A 276 11.27 6.85 22.84
CA PRO A 276 12.69 6.83 22.46
C PRO A 276 12.90 6.14 21.10
N HIS A 277 12.48 6.79 20.01
CA HIS A 277 12.83 6.38 18.64
C HIS A 277 14.32 6.64 18.39
N VAL A 278 14.96 5.77 17.60
CA VAL A 278 16.39 5.85 17.30
C VAL A 278 16.57 6.39 15.88
N TRP A 279 16.90 7.66 15.77
CA TRP A 279 17.19 8.28 14.47
C TRP A 279 18.68 8.49 14.30
N PHE A 280 19.17 8.19 13.10
CA PHE A 280 20.57 8.33 12.74
C PHE A 280 20.75 9.39 11.66
N GLU A 281 21.87 10.11 11.72
CA GLU A 281 22.32 10.90 10.58
C GLU A 281 22.79 9.97 9.45
N ARG A 282 22.72 10.46 8.20
CA ARG A 282 23.18 9.69 7.03
C ARG A 282 24.66 9.31 7.12
N SER A 283 25.47 10.12 7.78
CA SER A 283 26.88 9.85 8.10
C SER A 283 27.03 8.71 9.11
N GLU A 284 26.28 8.77 10.22
CA GLU A 284 26.30 7.77 11.30
C GLU A 284 25.78 6.40 10.84
N MET A 285 24.79 6.34 9.94
CA MET A 285 24.27 5.06 9.41
C MET A 285 25.34 4.21 8.70
N LYS A 286 26.42 4.84 8.20
CA LYS A 286 27.55 4.12 7.60
C LYS A 286 28.43 3.44 8.64
N ASP A 287 28.40 3.92 9.88
CA ASP A 287 29.10 3.30 11.01
C ASP A 287 28.23 2.21 11.64
N ARG A 288 28.43 0.99 11.16
CA ARG A 288 27.72 -0.20 11.65
C ARG A 288 27.95 -0.44 13.15
N HIS A 289 29.10 -0.05 13.71
CA HIS A 289 29.39 -0.25 15.12
C HIS A 289 28.60 0.73 15.99
N ALA A 290 28.53 2.01 15.61
CA ALA A 290 27.72 3.00 16.31
C ALA A 290 26.22 2.62 16.31
N VAL A 291 25.70 2.18 15.16
CA VAL A 291 24.31 1.70 15.04
C VAL A 291 24.07 0.49 15.94
N THR A 292 24.92 -0.53 15.85
CA THR A 292 24.77 -1.77 16.62
C THR A 292 24.83 -1.50 18.13
N SER A 293 25.72 -0.62 18.60
CA SER A 293 25.80 -0.26 20.01
C SER A 293 24.51 0.39 20.51
N ARG A 294 24.00 1.42 19.83
CA ARG A 294 22.76 2.10 20.23
C ARG A 294 21.56 1.14 20.28
N LEU A 295 21.47 0.23 19.30
CA LEU A 295 20.42 -0.79 19.30
C LEU A 295 20.56 -1.75 20.48
N ARG A 296 21.79 -2.20 20.79
CA ARG A 296 22.06 -3.06 21.94
C ARG A 296 21.70 -2.38 23.26
N ASP A 297 22.03 -1.10 23.41
CA ASP A 297 21.72 -0.31 24.61
C ASP A 297 20.20 -0.12 24.78
N HIS A 298 19.47 0.04 23.67
CA HIS A 298 18.01 0.12 23.70
C HIS A 298 17.37 -1.22 24.10
N VAL A 299 17.83 -2.34 23.54
CA VAL A 299 17.34 -3.70 23.85
C VAL A 299 17.68 -4.14 25.29
N ALA A 300 18.79 -3.64 25.84
CA ALA A 300 19.17 -3.87 27.24
C ALA A 300 18.15 -3.28 28.21
N ALA A 301 17.53 -2.14 27.86
CA ALA A 301 16.46 -1.55 28.65
C ALA A 301 15.11 -2.24 28.39
N LYS A 302 14.81 -3.28 29.17
CA LYS A 302 13.61 -4.14 29.02
C LYS A 302 12.25 -3.43 29.15
N THR A 303 12.24 -2.19 29.64
CA THR A 303 11.03 -1.36 29.76
C THR A 303 10.68 -0.62 28.46
N LYS A 304 11.62 -0.53 27.51
CA LYS A 304 11.42 0.20 26.25
C LYS A 304 10.59 -0.61 25.26
N LEU A 305 9.93 0.09 24.33
CA LEU A 305 9.20 -0.54 23.23
C LEU A 305 10.11 -1.41 22.36
N PRO A 306 9.58 -2.50 21.77
CA PRO A 306 10.32 -3.31 20.82
C PRO A 306 10.80 -2.45 19.65
N ILE A 307 12.01 -2.73 19.18
CA ILE A 307 12.59 -2.02 18.04
C ILE A 307 12.01 -2.61 16.75
N LEU A 308 11.49 -1.77 15.86
CA LEU A 308 11.14 -2.16 14.49
C LEU A 308 12.32 -1.86 13.57
N ILE A 309 12.84 -2.91 12.91
CA ILE A 309 13.97 -2.85 11.99
C ILE A 309 13.55 -3.36 10.61
N PHE A 310 13.98 -2.62 9.60
CA PHE A 310 13.86 -2.96 8.19
C PHE A 310 15.25 -3.30 7.65
N PRO A 311 15.63 -4.58 7.51
CA PRO A 311 17.00 -4.99 7.19
C PRO A 311 17.39 -4.68 5.74
N GLU A 312 16.40 -4.45 4.87
CA GLU A 312 16.58 -4.15 3.44
C GLU A 312 17.20 -2.77 3.19
N GLY A 313 17.20 -1.88 4.19
CA GLY A 313 18.13 -0.76 4.29
C GLY A 313 18.18 0.20 3.09
N GLN A 314 17.04 0.77 2.70
CA GLN A 314 16.99 2.02 1.90
C GLN A 314 16.84 3.25 2.80
#